data_AF-A0A7Z7FBV5-F1
#
_entry.id   AF-A0A7Z7FBV5-F1
#
_cell.length_a   1.000
_cell.length_b   1.000
_cell.length_c   1.000
_cell.angle_alpha   90.00
_cell.angle_beta   90.00
_cell.angle_gamma   90.00
#
_symmetry.space_group_name_H-M   'P 1'
#
loop_
_entity.id
_entity.type
_entity.pdbx_description
1 polymer ?
#
loop_
_entity_poly.entity_id
_entity_poly.type
_entity_poly.pdbx_seq_one_letter_code
_entity_poly.pdbx_strand_id
1 'polypeptide(L)'
;MKKILITMIIAMALMPFTAAAIAPSYNYIDWNHQNGATFTSEMLDCSGYNAENPDTGWLHWVLLHSGSVTGAEIKVGDGEWIYMDSQQGTNIDFYTEPYYTEDELKSMTVTVRYTGTLDGNGFITLSHYCPGENTEVPEFPTIAVPIAAIIGIAFLMQRRKE
;
A
#
# COMPACT_ATOMS: atom_id res chain seq x y z
N MET A 1 -13.17 11.18 -67.76
CA MET A 1 -13.14 11.98 -66.51
C MET A 1 -13.94 11.33 -65.38
N LYS A 2 -15.23 10.98 -65.55
CA LYS A 2 -16.04 10.31 -64.49
C LYS A 2 -15.43 9.03 -63.88
N LYS A 3 -14.76 8.20 -64.69
CA LYS A 3 -14.13 6.95 -64.21
C LYS A 3 -12.90 7.17 -63.33
N ILE A 4 -12.15 8.26 -63.53
CA ILE A 4 -10.95 8.60 -62.73
C ILE A 4 -11.37 9.10 -61.34
N LEU A 5 -12.48 9.86 -61.28
CA LEU A 5 -13.00 10.38 -60.01
C LEU A 5 -13.48 9.26 -59.07
N ILE A 6 -14.11 8.21 -59.62
CA ILE A 6 -14.63 7.08 -58.84
C ILE A 6 -13.49 6.23 -58.24
N THR A 7 -12.43 5.98 -59.00
CA THR A 7 -11.28 5.20 -58.51
C THR A 7 -10.54 5.91 -57.37
N MET A 8 -10.48 7.24 -57.39
CA MET A 8 -9.81 8.02 -56.36
C MET A 8 -10.58 8.04 -55.03
N ILE A 9 -11.91 8.05 -55.06
CA ILE A 9 -12.77 7.95 -53.86
C ILE A 9 -12.63 6.58 -53.21
N ILE A 10 -12.58 5.51 -54.00
CA ILE A 10 -12.40 4.14 -53.49
C ILE A 10 -11.00 3.96 -52.88
N ALA A 11 -9.96 4.55 -53.48
CA ALA A 11 -8.61 4.52 -52.92
C ALA A 11 -8.48 5.28 -51.59
N MET A 12 -9.26 6.34 -51.38
CA MET A 12 -9.30 7.10 -50.12
C MET A 12 -10.12 6.39 -49.03
N ALA A 13 -11.15 5.62 -49.40
CA ALA A 13 -11.94 4.83 -48.47
C ALA A 13 -11.23 3.56 -47.95
N LEU A 14 -10.16 3.13 -48.63
CA LEU A 14 -9.36 1.95 -48.28
C LEU A 14 -8.11 2.27 -47.45
N MET A 15 -7.87 3.53 -47.07
CA MET A 15 -6.78 3.84 -46.14
C MET A 15 -7.18 3.37 -44.73
N PRO A 16 -6.50 2.36 -44.16
CA PRO A 16 -6.74 2.02 -42.77
C PRO A 16 -6.31 3.22 -41.93
N PHE A 17 -7.26 3.82 -41.22
CA PHE A 17 -6.95 4.75 -40.14
C PHE A 17 -6.30 3.93 -39.02
N THR A 18 -4.98 3.75 -39.10
CA THR A 18 -4.20 3.26 -37.98
C THR A 18 -4.15 4.39 -36.95
N ALA A 19 -5.13 4.42 -36.05
CA ALA A 19 -5.03 5.20 -34.84
C ALA A 19 -3.82 4.66 -34.05
N ALA A 20 -2.72 5.41 -34.06
CA ALA A 20 -1.62 5.11 -33.17
C ALA A 20 -2.12 5.30 -31.73
N ALA A 21 -2.17 4.22 -30.95
CA ALA A 21 -2.46 4.31 -29.54
C ALA A 21 -1.35 5.14 -28.88
N ILE A 22 -1.69 6.32 -28.39
CA ILE A 22 -0.77 7.13 -27.59
C ILE A 22 -0.69 6.46 -26.22
N ALA A 23 0.46 5.87 -25.91
CA ALA A 23 0.70 5.37 -24.56
C ALA A 23 0.67 6.54 -23.57
N PRO A 24 0.00 6.40 -22.41
CA PRO A 24 0.03 7.44 -21.40
C PRO A 24 1.47 7.72 -20.94
N SER A 25 1.81 9.01 -20.84
CA SER A 25 3.06 9.45 -20.24
C SER A 25 2.90 9.46 -18.73
N TYR A 26 3.74 8.70 -18.03
CA TYR A 26 3.78 8.66 -16.57
C TYR A 26 4.94 9.49 -16.03
N ASN A 27 4.69 10.17 -14.93
CA ASN A 27 5.68 10.76 -14.05
C ASN A 27 5.80 9.92 -12.78
N TYR A 28 6.86 10.11 -11.99
CA TYR A 28 7.17 9.29 -10.83
C TYR A 28 7.54 10.16 -9.62
N ILE A 29 7.17 9.68 -8.43
CA ILE A 29 7.62 10.21 -7.15
C ILE A 29 7.86 9.06 -6.18
N ASP A 30 9.00 9.10 -5.49
CA ASP A 30 9.35 8.11 -4.47
C ASP A 30 9.06 8.65 -3.07
N TRP A 31 8.68 7.75 -2.17
CA TRP A 31 8.59 8.05 -0.75
C TRP A 31 9.97 8.26 -0.14
N ASN A 32 10.14 9.39 0.54
CA ASN A 32 11.43 9.86 1.04
C ASN A 32 11.82 9.31 2.42
N HIS A 33 11.04 8.37 2.97
CA HIS A 33 11.22 7.79 4.31
C HIS A 33 11.21 8.82 5.46
N GLN A 34 10.77 10.05 5.22
CA GLN A 34 10.70 11.13 6.23
C GLN A 34 9.26 11.52 6.51
N ASN A 35 8.41 11.52 5.49
CA ASN A 35 7.01 11.92 5.60
C ASN A 35 6.15 10.74 6.09
N GLY A 36 5.63 10.82 7.31
CA GLY A 36 4.82 9.76 7.92
C GLY A 36 5.60 8.51 8.35
N ALA A 37 6.94 8.59 8.35
CA ALA A 37 7.82 7.46 8.64
C ALA A 37 8.06 7.22 10.12
N THR A 38 8.00 8.26 10.97
CA THR A 38 7.83 8.02 12.41
C THR A 38 6.43 7.47 12.60
N PHE A 39 6.28 6.29 13.21
CA PHE A 39 5.03 5.68 13.66
C PHE A 39 4.30 6.53 14.75
N THR A 40 4.15 7.82 14.49
CA THR A 40 3.15 8.72 15.09
C THR A 40 1.90 8.78 14.22
N SER A 41 1.91 8.17 13.03
CA SER A 41 0.69 7.78 12.33
C SER A 41 -0.10 6.87 13.26
N GLU A 42 -1.37 7.21 13.51
CA GLU A 42 -2.19 6.45 14.45
C GLU A 42 -2.29 5.00 13.95
N MET A 43 -1.77 4.05 14.74
CA MET A 43 -2.14 2.66 14.58
C MET A 43 -3.66 2.61 14.75
N LEU A 44 -4.38 2.37 13.65
CA LEU A 44 -5.82 2.31 13.72
C LEU A 44 -6.24 0.95 14.28
N ASP A 45 -7.35 0.97 14.99
CA ASP A 45 -8.05 -0.26 15.35
C ASP A 45 -8.49 -0.97 14.07
N CYS A 46 -7.88 -2.13 13.82
CA CYS A 46 -8.13 -2.99 12.66
C CYS A 46 -9.59 -3.46 12.53
N SER A 47 -10.42 -3.27 13.56
CA SER A 47 -11.81 -3.73 13.59
C SER A 47 -12.83 -2.79 12.90
N GLY A 48 -12.45 -1.55 12.56
CA GLY A 48 -13.39 -0.50 12.15
C GLY A 48 -13.38 -0.09 10.67
N TYR A 49 -12.34 -0.44 9.92
CA TYR A 49 -12.15 -0.03 8.54
C TYR A 49 -12.07 -1.26 7.66
N ASN A 50 -12.95 -1.39 6.64
CA ASN A 50 -13.06 -2.47 5.66
C ASN A 50 -11.82 -3.36 5.58
N ALA A 51 -11.67 -4.25 6.55
CA ALA A 51 -10.59 -5.19 6.62
C ALA A 51 -11.05 -6.32 5.71
N GLU A 52 -10.89 -6.14 4.41
CA GLU A 52 -11.06 -7.26 3.48
C GLU A 52 -10.05 -8.38 3.83
N ASN A 53 -8.94 -8.03 4.49
CA ASN A 53 -8.02 -8.95 5.16
C ASN A 53 -7.61 -8.48 6.57
N PRO A 54 -8.36 -8.83 7.64
CA PRO A 54 -7.90 -8.57 9.02
C PRO A 54 -6.65 -9.40 9.36
N ASP A 55 -6.36 -10.46 8.59
CA ASP A 55 -5.29 -11.41 8.89
C ASP A 55 -3.91 -10.97 8.41
N THR A 56 -3.81 -10.21 7.30
CA THR A 56 -2.54 -9.82 6.67
C THR A 56 -2.12 -8.39 6.96
N GLY A 57 -3.06 -7.58 7.47
CA GLY A 57 -2.85 -6.15 7.67
C GLY A 57 -2.69 -5.36 6.36
N TRP A 58 -2.63 -4.05 6.48
CA TRP A 58 -2.57 -3.11 5.37
C TRP A 58 -1.86 -1.80 5.76
N LEU A 59 -1.44 -1.05 4.74
CA LEU A 59 -0.84 0.29 4.85
C LEU A 59 -1.66 1.27 4.02
N HIS A 60 -1.98 2.44 4.60
CA HIS A 60 -2.65 3.52 3.88
C HIS A 60 -1.68 4.64 3.55
N TRP A 61 -1.47 4.84 2.25
CA TRP A 61 -0.62 5.86 1.68
C TRP A 61 -1.45 7.00 1.11
N VAL A 62 -0.94 8.21 1.24
CA VAL A 62 -1.57 9.40 0.68
C VAL A 62 -0.55 10.14 -0.17
N LEU A 63 -0.86 10.35 -1.45
CA LEU A 63 -0.19 11.33 -2.28
C LEU A 63 -0.91 12.68 -2.13
N LEU A 64 -0.24 13.65 -1.52
CA LEU A 64 -0.72 15.03 -1.42
C LEU A 64 -0.15 15.87 -2.56
N HIS A 65 -1.01 16.58 -3.27
CA HIS A 65 -0.61 17.46 -4.37
C HIS A 65 -1.60 18.62 -4.57
N SER A 66 -1.13 19.77 -5.03
CA SER A 66 -1.96 20.87 -5.56
C SER A 66 -1.99 20.90 -7.09
N GLY A 67 -1.32 19.95 -7.74
CA GLY A 67 -1.25 19.81 -9.19
C GLY A 67 -2.49 19.21 -9.86
N SER A 68 -2.35 18.81 -11.13
CA SER A 68 -3.42 18.30 -12.00
C SER A 68 -3.36 16.79 -12.22
N VAL A 69 -3.14 16.03 -11.15
CA VAL A 69 -3.06 14.57 -11.22
C VAL A 69 -4.44 13.98 -11.57
N THR A 70 -4.48 13.16 -12.62
CA THR A 70 -5.71 12.52 -13.14
C THR A 70 -5.73 11.01 -13.01
N GLY A 71 -4.60 10.42 -12.63
CA GLY A 71 -4.39 8.98 -12.52
C GLY A 71 -3.12 8.72 -11.73
N ALA A 72 -3.14 7.73 -10.85
CA ALA A 72 -2.00 7.37 -10.04
C ALA A 72 -2.08 5.89 -9.65
N GLU A 73 -0.90 5.27 -9.58
CA GLU A 73 -0.71 3.91 -9.11
C GLU A 73 0.50 3.87 -8.18
N ILE A 74 0.42 3.07 -7.12
CA ILE A 74 1.50 2.87 -6.15
C ILE A 74 2.14 1.49 -6.33
N LYS A 75 3.42 1.39 -6.03
CA LYS A 75 4.14 0.13 -5.91
C LYS A 75 5.03 0.16 -4.67
N VAL A 76 4.97 -0.91 -3.87
CA VAL A 76 5.78 -1.11 -2.66
C VAL A 76 6.80 -2.21 -2.94
N GLY A 77 8.09 -1.88 -2.87
CA GLY A 77 9.19 -2.78 -3.21
C GLY A 77 9.08 -3.34 -4.63
N ASP A 78 9.17 -4.67 -4.73
CA ASP A 78 9.03 -5.43 -5.97
C ASP A 78 7.59 -5.90 -6.23
N GLY A 79 6.61 -5.34 -5.51
CA GLY A 79 5.19 -5.67 -5.67
C GLY A 79 4.60 -5.23 -7.01
N GLU A 80 3.31 -5.51 -7.20
CA GLU A 80 2.55 -5.06 -8.37
C GLU A 80 2.12 -3.59 -8.24
N TRP A 81 1.81 -2.97 -9.38
CA TRP A 81 1.20 -1.63 -9.39
C TRP A 81 -0.26 -1.71 -8.97
N ILE A 82 -0.63 -0.91 -7.98
CA ILE A 82 -1.99 -0.83 -7.43
C ILE A 82 -2.58 0.53 -7.80
N TYR A 83 -3.75 0.53 -8.43
CA TYR A 83 -4.48 1.75 -8.78
C TYR A 83 -4.98 2.49 -7.54
N MET A 84 -5.10 3.81 -7.61
CA MET A 84 -5.68 4.61 -6.52
C MET A 84 -7.07 4.07 -6.09
N ASP A 85 -7.33 4.11 -4.79
CA ASP A 85 -8.63 3.72 -4.23
C ASP A 85 -9.61 4.89 -4.25
N SER A 86 -9.14 6.08 -3.87
CA SER A 86 -9.94 7.30 -3.90
C SER A 86 -9.12 8.55 -4.18
N GLN A 87 -9.80 9.57 -4.70
CA GLN A 87 -9.27 10.93 -4.81
C GLN A 87 -10.23 11.90 -4.13
N GLN A 88 -9.74 12.59 -3.09
CA GLN A 88 -10.50 13.56 -2.30
C GLN A 88 -9.83 14.93 -2.40
N GLY A 89 -10.26 15.72 -3.38
CA GLY A 89 -9.61 17.00 -3.68
C GLY A 89 -8.17 16.81 -4.13
N THR A 90 -7.24 17.24 -3.28
CA THR A 90 -5.78 17.23 -3.48
C THR A 90 -5.07 15.99 -2.92
N ASN A 91 -5.84 15.05 -2.38
CA ASN A 91 -5.34 13.84 -1.75
C ASN A 91 -5.74 12.64 -2.60
N ILE A 92 -4.79 11.75 -2.85
CA ILE A 92 -5.01 10.46 -3.51
C ILE A 92 -4.63 9.38 -2.52
N ASP A 93 -5.58 8.50 -2.21
CA ASP A 93 -5.47 7.44 -1.22
C ASP A 93 -5.11 6.11 -1.90
N PHE A 94 -4.21 5.35 -1.27
CA PHE A 94 -3.86 4.00 -1.67
C PHE A 94 -3.83 3.07 -0.46
N TYR A 95 -4.43 1.89 -0.58
CA TYR A 95 -4.34 0.82 0.40
C TYR A 95 -3.50 -0.32 -0.18
N THR A 96 -2.41 -0.68 0.51
CA THR A 96 -1.50 -1.74 0.07
C THR A 96 -1.41 -2.86 1.09
N GLU A 97 -1.33 -4.09 0.59
CA GLU A 97 -1.14 -5.31 1.38
C GLU A 97 0.11 -6.07 0.87
N PRO A 98 0.79 -6.87 1.71
CA PRO A 98 0.54 -7.04 3.15
C PRO A 98 1.02 -5.83 3.98
N TYR A 99 0.79 -5.87 5.29
CA TYR A 99 1.47 -4.96 6.21
C TYR A 99 2.98 -5.18 6.21
N TYR A 100 3.74 -4.08 6.32
CA TYR A 100 5.18 -4.07 6.54
C TYR A 100 5.52 -3.18 7.73
N THR A 101 6.47 -3.62 8.55
CA THR A 101 7.01 -2.84 9.67
C THR A 101 7.80 -1.61 9.19
N GLU A 102 8.06 -0.65 10.08
CA GLU A 102 8.86 0.55 9.77
C GLU A 102 10.23 0.18 9.18
N ASP A 103 10.90 -0.79 9.80
CA ASP A 103 12.25 -1.20 9.41
C ASP A 103 12.25 -1.90 8.05
N GLU A 104 11.23 -2.71 7.76
CA GLU A 104 11.03 -3.30 6.44
C GLU A 104 10.78 -2.21 5.39
N LEU A 105 9.87 -1.27 5.65
CA LEU A 105 9.54 -0.19 4.71
C LEU A 105 10.75 0.71 4.40
N LYS A 106 11.59 1.02 5.39
CA LYS A 106 12.84 1.78 5.17
C LYS A 106 13.85 1.04 4.28
N SER A 107 13.76 -0.29 4.20
CA SER A 107 14.57 -1.09 3.29
C SER A 107 13.97 -1.23 1.89
N MET A 108 12.75 -0.73 1.68
CA MET A 108 12.00 -0.84 0.43
C MET A 108 11.92 0.49 -0.33
N THR A 109 11.73 0.39 -1.65
CA THR A 109 11.35 1.53 -2.50
C THR A 109 9.84 1.58 -2.63
N VAL A 110 9.22 2.70 -2.23
CA VAL A 110 7.79 2.95 -2.46
C VAL A 110 7.67 4.05 -3.50
N THR A 111 7.10 3.72 -4.65
CA THR A 111 7.00 4.63 -5.79
C THR A 111 5.56 4.81 -6.20
N VAL A 112 5.15 6.06 -6.46
CA VAL A 112 3.91 6.37 -7.16
C VAL A 112 4.24 6.80 -8.58
N ARG A 113 3.56 6.19 -9.55
CA ARG A 113 3.51 6.70 -10.92
C ARG A 113 2.19 7.41 -11.14
N TYR A 114 2.19 8.50 -11.89
CA TYR A 114 0.99 9.31 -12.07
C TYR A 114 0.93 9.99 -13.44
N THR A 115 -0.28 10.31 -13.89
CA THR A 115 -0.55 11.12 -15.09
C THR A 115 -0.96 12.53 -14.69
N GLY A 116 -0.54 13.54 -15.47
CA GLY A 116 -0.76 14.95 -15.17
C GLY A 116 0.49 15.60 -14.58
N THR A 117 0.32 16.61 -13.72
CA THR A 117 1.44 17.37 -13.13
C THR A 117 1.35 17.39 -11.61
N LEU A 118 2.45 17.05 -10.91
CA LEU A 118 2.62 17.42 -9.51
C LEU A 118 3.14 18.86 -9.41
N ASP A 119 2.78 19.56 -8.34
CA ASP A 119 3.44 20.79 -7.95
C ASP A 119 4.74 20.48 -7.20
N GLY A 120 5.59 21.49 -7.01
CA GLY A 120 6.88 21.33 -6.33
C GLY A 120 6.80 20.91 -4.85
N ASN A 121 5.60 20.97 -4.23
CA ASN A 121 5.37 20.52 -2.86
C ASN A 121 4.64 19.18 -2.81
N GLY A 122 4.46 18.47 -3.94
CA GLY A 122 3.83 17.17 -3.95
C GLY A 122 4.68 16.13 -3.21
N PHE A 123 4.06 15.32 -2.36
CA PHE A 123 4.75 14.23 -1.65
C PHE A 123 3.81 13.08 -1.33
N ILE A 124 4.39 11.89 -1.20
CA ILE A 124 3.73 10.71 -0.64
C ILE A 124 4.06 10.60 0.85
N THR A 125 3.08 10.19 1.66
CA THR A 125 3.22 9.91 3.09
C THR A 125 2.47 8.65 3.46
N LEU A 126 2.96 7.93 4.47
CA LEU A 126 2.18 6.91 5.16
C LEU A 126 1.24 7.64 6.14
N SER A 127 -0.07 7.43 6.02
CA SER A 127 -1.07 8.10 6.87
C SER A 127 -1.35 7.30 8.13
N HIS A 128 -1.65 6.01 7.97
CA HIS A 128 -1.96 5.08 9.04
C HIS A 128 -1.88 3.63 8.51
N TYR A 129 -1.95 2.66 9.41
CA TYR A 129 -1.78 1.25 9.08
C TYR A 129 -2.52 0.34 10.07
N CYS A 130 -2.70 -0.91 9.66
CA CYS A 130 -3.19 -2.00 10.49
C CYS A 130 -2.25 -3.19 10.32
N PRO A 131 -1.62 -3.72 11.39
CA PRO A 131 -0.74 -4.88 11.29
C PRO A 131 -1.46 -6.23 11.13
N GLY A 132 -2.80 -6.23 11.28
CA GLY A 132 -3.63 -7.44 11.26
C GLY A 132 -3.65 -8.20 12.60
N GLU A 133 -4.55 -9.18 12.68
CA GLU A 133 -4.80 -9.99 13.89
C GLU A 133 -3.77 -11.10 14.12
N ASN A 134 -2.95 -11.44 13.11
CA ASN A 134 -1.91 -12.48 13.20
C ASN A 134 -0.56 -11.96 13.74
N THR A 135 -0.56 -10.94 14.60
CA THR A 135 0.57 -10.79 15.51
C THR A 135 0.47 -11.91 16.53
N GLU A 136 1.07 -13.07 16.23
CA GLU A 136 1.20 -14.21 17.14
C GLU A 136 1.52 -13.67 18.53
N VAL A 137 0.50 -13.67 19.41
CA VAL A 137 0.72 -13.46 20.83
C VAL A 137 1.74 -14.52 21.20
N PRO A 138 2.97 -14.16 21.61
CA PRO A 138 3.94 -15.17 21.99
C PRO A 138 3.25 -15.98 23.07
N GLU A 139 3.01 -17.26 22.80
CA GLU A 139 2.45 -18.14 23.80
C GLU A 139 3.42 -18.06 24.98
N PHE A 140 3.06 -17.27 25.99
CA PHE A 140 3.74 -17.35 27.26
C PHE A 140 3.72 -18.83 27.58
N PRO A 141 4.89 -19.47 27.77
CA PRO A 141 4.94 -20.90 27.85
C PRO A 141 3.99 -21.27 28.99
N THR A 142 2.83 -21.83 28.63
CA THR A 142 1.81 -22.28 29.59
C THR A 142 2.39 -23.36 30.50
N ILE A 143 3.60 -23.81 30.21
CA ILE A 143 4.52 -24.62 31.00
C ILE A 143 5.04 -23.93 32.27
N ALA A 144 5.16 -22.59 32.32
CA ALA A 144 5.72 -21.89 33.48
C ALA A 144 4.79 -21.90 34.71
N VAL A 145 3.46 -21.84 34.50
CA VAL A 145 2.46 -21.86 35.59
C VAL A 145 2.44 -23.22 36.32
N PRO A 146 2.40 -24.39 35.64
CA PRO A 146 2.51 -25.69 36.27
C PRO A 146 3.84 -25.88 37.02
N ILE A 147 4.96 -25.45 36.43
CA ILE A 147 6.29 -25.64 37.06
C ILE A 147 6.41 -24.84 38.35
N ALA A 148 5.99 -23.57 38.36
CA ALA A 148 6.01 -22.74 39.57
C ALA A 148 5.12 -23.34 40.68
N ALA A 149 3.96 -23.89 40.32
CA ALA A 149 3.06 -24.56 41.28
C ALA A 149 3.69 -25.83 41.87
N ILE A 150 4.34 -26.66 41.04
CA ILE A 150 5.00 -27.89 41.49
C ILE A 150 6.19 -27.57 42.41
N ILE A 151 7.02 -26.60 42.05
CA ILE A 151 8.17 -26.16 42.86
C ILE A 151 7.70 -25.55 44.19
N GLY A 152 6.64 -24.73 44.14
CA GLY A 152 6.04 -24.13 45.34
C GLY A 152 5.51 -25.18 46.32
N ILE A 153 4.84 -26.23 45.84
CA ILE A 153 4.34 -27.33 46.66
C ILE A 153 5.51 -28.15 47.25
N ALA A 154 6.56 -28.42 46.47
CA ALA A 154 7.73 -29.15 46.94
C ALA A 154 8.44 -28.43 48.09
N PHE A 155 8.64 -27.11 47.99
CA PHE A 155 9.20 -26.29 49.07
C PHE A 155 8.30 -26.24 50.31
N LEU A 156 6.98 -26.12 50.13
CA LEU A 156 6.02 -26.13 51.23
C LEU A 156 6.04 -27.47 51.99
N MET A 157 6.20 -28.59 51.28
CA MET A 157 6.26 -29.92 51.88
C MET A 157 7.60 -30.20 52.57
N GLN A 158 8.73 -29.66 52.09
CA GLN A 158 10.02 -29.79 52.78
C GLN A 158 10.02 -29.06 54.14
N ARG A 159 9.38 -27.90 54.23
CA ARG A 159 9.34 -27.09 55.48
C ARG A 159 8.53 -27.72 56.62
N ARG A 160 7.76 -28.79 56.37
CA ARG A 160 6.96 -29.50 57.40
C ARG A 160 7.69 -30.71 58.01
N LYS A 161 8.91 -31.02 57.55
CA LYS A 161 9.71 -32.16 58.02
C LYS A 161 10.86 -31.76 58.97
N GLU A 162 11.03 -30.47 59.21
CA GLU A 162 11.80 -29.92 60.35
C GLU A 162 10.84 -29.67 61.51
#